data_AF-K0S5R3-F1
#
_entry.id   AF-K0S5R3-F1
#
_cell.length_a   1.000
_cell.length_b   1.000
_cell.length_c   1.000
_cell.angle_alpha   90.00
_cell.angle_beta   90.00
_cell.angle_gamma   90.00
#
_symmetry.space_group_name_H-M   'P 1'
#
loop_
_entity.id
_entity.type
_entity.pdbx_description
1 polymer ?
#
loop_
_entity_poly.entity_id
_entity_poly.type
_entity_poly.pdbx_seq_one_letter_code
_entity_poly.pdbx_strand_id
1 'polypeptide(L)'
;MKEKAIRHVFVFRHCVRSTHDYVKLHADSSSSSSEEIPISDFFGASTPMPGWNTPPYWCTETGAKIIKGTGGFLLKDVILGETNTNTDTAPKKIGIQIVTDTNERDSTTSYELYEGLRKTANDLNKHLDDGKKISTEGLSELTYDPLLFSPEDEAFCEAPEENPQRMFRAISDRISLLPPPQDAAVALTRMANLAGTGTRSLVDEPSDGYYSLSESSGYEKFEGPLNALKLMSQMVFYSRASGLPKPFLPSASLKDVMTFAQWVSWTRSVLEVDNSNKALKASTMGPAIIHALHTGKHRILNSEKSPSHDEVDASVVIFVGHDGDLDTIASAFGLGWTLGPPYLDREYSQQITNTERESILSTPPGAGFHFRYSADDDSLSISYFYPAFFNSTNALNTTGILERTPVYLRSSFGSGDADASFAVETDIVSNVLRIQTTPASSEGTVLDFLQSRLSKAVSSHLESDEMDCYSKTMEELCVLGPSCKSLPWSSQETFYRNGFYILLGLLAFLSVMTALRKIRGRRASRKEFDTLPQRDDCVVNHEVEIT
;
A
#
# COMPACT_ATOMS: atom_id res chain seq x y z
N MET A 1 -19.53 -1.83 -33.97
CA MET A 1 -18.20 -1.93 -33.34
C MET A 1 -18.38 -2.80 -32.11
N LYS A 2 -17.45 -3.71 -31.81
CA LYS A 2 -17.51 -4.50 -30.57
C LYS A 2 -17.16 -3.55 -29.41
N GLU A 3 -17.99 -3.52 -28.37
CA GLU A 3 -17.66 -2.80 -27.13
C GLU A 3 -16.34 -3.34 -26.56
N LYS A 4 -15.52 -2.46 -26.00
CA LYS A 4 -14.26 -2.90 -25.38
C LYS A 4 -14.57 -3.55 -24.05
N ALA A 5 -13.83 -4.61 -23.73
CA ALA A 5 -14.03 -5.31 -22.47
C ALA A 5 -13.80 -4.39 -21.26
N ILE A 6 -14.68 -4.49 -20.25
CA ILE A 6 -14.52 -3.81 -18.96
C ILE A 6 -13.40 -4.51 -18.20
N ARG A 7 -12.53 -3.74 -17.55
CA ARG A 7 -11.40 -4.27 -16.80
C ARG A 7 -11.59 -4.01 -15.31
N HIS A 8 -11.44 -5.06 -14.53
CA HIS A 8 -11.49 -5.02 -13.09
C HIS A 8 -10.14 -5.44 -12.52
N VAL A 9 -9.59 -4.62 -11.64
CA VAL A 9 -8.42 -4.96 -10.84
C VAL A 9 -8.81 -4.89 -9.38
N PHE A 10 -8.58 -5.98 -8.65
CA PHE A 10 -8.80 -6.06 -7.22
C PHE A 10 -7.47 -6.23 -6.51
N VAL A 11 -7.30 -5.58 -5.37
CA VAL A 11 -6.16 -5.86 -4.48
C VAL A 11 -6.70 -6.11 -3.09
N PHE A 12 -6.59 -7.33 -2.59
CA PHE A 12 -7.12 -7.77 -1.31
C PHE A 12 -6.02 -8.05 -0.30
N ARG A 13 -6.31 -7.70 0.95
CA ARG A 13 -5.69 -8.29 2.12
C ARG A 13 -6.23 -9.70 2.34
N HIS A 14 -5.40 -10.62 2.82
CA HIS A 14 -5.81 -11.94 3.26
C HIS A 14 -6.97 -11.96 4.28
N CYS A 15 -7.58 -13.14 4.38
CA CYS A 15 -8.58 -13.56 5.37
C CYS A 15 -8.27 -13.21 6.84
N VAL A 16 -9.27 -13.36 7.71
CA VAL A 16 -9.03 -13.42 9.17
C VAL A 16 -8.19 -14.66 9.47
N ARG A 17 -7.06 -14.43 10.15
CA ARG A 17 -6.06 -15.46 10.45
C ARG A 17 -5.85 -15.63 11.95
N SER A 18 -5.22 -16.73 12.33
CA SER A 18 -4.64 -16.87 13.66
C SER A 18 -3.46 -15.91 13.86
N THR A 19 -3.07 -15.73 15.12
CA THR A 19 -1.89 -14.96 15.54
C THR A 19 -0.96 -15.87 16.33
N HIS A 20 0.29 -15.44 16.54
CA HIS A 20 1.15 -16.07 17.55
C HIS A 20 0.63 -15.84 18.96
N ASP A 21 1.17 -16.64 19.87
CA ASP A 21 0.97 -16.61 21.31
C ASP A 21 2.10 -15.87 22.04
N TYR A 22 2.96 -15.16 21.31
CA TYR A 22 4.06 -14.36 21.85
C TYR A 22 4.14 -12.98 21.15
N VAL A 23 4.84 -12.05 21.81
CA VAL A 23 5.21 -10.72 21.30
C VAL A 23 6.72 -10.70 21.10
N LYS A 24 7.21 -10.17 19.97
CA LYS A 24 8.64 -9.87 19.80
C LYS A 24 8.93 -8.51 20.39
N LEU A 25 9.73 -8.46 21.45
CA LEU A 25 10.23 -7.20 22.03
C LEU A 25 11.76 -7.17 21.89
N HIS A 26 12.31 -6.01 21.53
CA HIS A 26 13.75 -5.79 21.54
C HIS A 26 14.19 -5.51 22.98
N ALA A 27 15.26 -6.17 23.43
CA ALA A 27 15.72 -6.05 24.82
C ALA A 27 16.28 -4.65 25.12
N ASP A 28 16.88 -4.04 24.10
CA ASP A 28 17.26 -2.63 24.05
C ASP A 28 17.23 -2.16 22.58
N SER A 29 17.09 -0.83 22.37
CA SER A 29 17.03 -0.20 21.05
C SER A 29 18.31 -0.36 20.22
N SER A 30 19.40 -0.83 20.83
CA SER A 30 20.69 -1.10 20.17
C SER A 30 20.89 -2.57 19.80
N SER A 31 20.02 -3.46 20.25
CA SER A 31 20.17 -4.91 20.11
C SER A 31 19.41 -5.40 18.88
N SER A 32 20.13 -6.09 18.00
CA SER A 32 19.53 -6.84 16.90
C SER A 32 18.79 -8.10 17.36
N SER A 33 18.90 -8.45 18.65
CA SER A 33 18.21 -9.61 19.24
C SER A 33 16.84 -9.22 19.77
N SER A 34 15.79 -9.73 19.13
CA SER A 34 14.43 -9.71 19.70
C SER A 34 14.22 -10.89 20.65
N GLU A 35 13.64 -10.65 21.82
CA GLU A 35 13.11 -11.68 22.72
C GLU A 35 11.66 -12.01 22.31
N GLU A 36 11.33 -13.30 22.19
CA GLU A 36 9.96 -13.77 22.04
C GLU A 36 9.35 -13.97 23.42
N ILE A 37 8.46 -13.07 23.83
CA ILE A 37 7.83 -13.11 25.16
C ILE A 37 6.41 -13.65 25.02
N PRO A 38 6.07 -14.77 25.68
CA PRO A 38 4.71 -15.30 25.66
C PRO A 38 3.68 -14.24 26.08
N ILE A 39 2.58 -14.14 25.33
CA ILE A 39 1.47 -13.22 25.64
C ILE A 39 0.86 -13.54 27.00
N SER A 40 0.89 -14.82 27.41
CA SER A 40 0.48 -15.25 28.74
C SER A 40 1.27 -14.60 29.88
N ASP A 41 2.50 -14.13 29.65
CA ASP A 41 3.30 -13.50 30.70
C ASP A 41 2.76 -12.12 31.08
N PHE A 42 2.04 -11.45 30.17
CA PHE A 42 1.44 -10.15 30.42
C PHE A 42 0.09 -10.22 31.16
N PHE A 43 -0.50 -11.42 31.24
CA PHE A 43 -1.89 -11.59 31.67
C PHE A 43 -2.08 -12.64 32.75
N GLY A 44 -3.15 -12.50 33.53
CA GLY A 44 -3.48 -13.46 34.58
C GLY A 44 -3.78 -14.85 34.00
N ALA A 45 -3.48 -15.90 34.77
CA ALA A 45 -3.71 -17.30 34.38
C ALA A 45 -5.17 -17.63 33.99
N SER A 46 -6.12 -16.76 34.35
CA SER A 46 -7.53 -16.87 33.99
C SER A 46 -7.86 -16.41 32.56
N THR A 47 -6.92 -15.81 31.83
CA THR A 47 -7.13 -15.36 30.45
C THR A 47 -6.65 -16.44 29.48
N PRO A 48 -7.56 -17.24 28.91
CA PRO A 48 -7.16 -18.29 27.99
C PRO A 48 -6.64 -17.68 26.69
N MET A 49 -5.53 -18.23 26.19
CA MET A 49 -5.16 -18.01 24.80
C MET A 49 -6.27 -18.55 23.88
N PRO A 50 -6.58 -17.87 22.78
CA PRO A 50 -7.60 -18.32 21.85
C PRO A 50 -7.21 -19.68 21.24
N GLY A 51 -8.12 -20.65 21.32
CA GLY A 51 -7.97 -21.94 20.65
C GLY A 51 -8.22 -21.81 19.16
N TRP A 52 -7.22 -21.36 18.41
CA TRP A 52 -7.34 -21.01 16.98
C TRP A 52 -7.76 -22.18 16.08
N ASN A 53 -7.47 -23.42 16.47
CA ASN A 53 -7.71 -24.64 15.68
C ASN A 53 -7.07 -24.61 14.28
N THR A 54 -6.08 -23.75 14.06
CA THR A 54 -5.29 -23.62 12.84
C THR A 54 -3.87 -23.16 13.23
N PRO A 55 -2.81 -23.53 12.48
CA PRO A 55 -1.46 -23.05 12.76
C PRO A 55 -1.37 -21.52 12.80
N PRO A 56 -0.38 -20.93 13.51
CA PRO A 56 -0.18 -19.48 13.54
C PRO A 56 -0.06 -18.88 12.14
N TYR A 57 -0.66 -17.70 11.96
CA TYR A 57 -0.74 -16.94 10.72
C TYR A 57 -1.55 -17.54 9.56
N TRP A 58 -2.18 -18.70 9.74
CA TRP A 58 -3.03 -19.30 8.73
C TRP A 58 -4.44 -18.73 8.80
N CYS A 59 -5.18 -18.79 7.68
CA CYS A 59 -6.60 -18.47 7.68
C CYS A 59 -7.33 -19.33 8.71
N THR A 60 -8.25 -18.70 9.44
CA THR A 60 -9.23 -19.45 10.23
C THR A 60 -10.33 -19.99 9.32
N GLU A 61 -11.02 -21.05 9.75
CA GLU A 61 -12.14 -21.62 8.98
C GLU A 61 -13.22 -20.57 8.66
N THR A 62 -13.60 -19.74 9.65
CA THR A 62 -14.53 -18.64 9.44
C THR A 62 -13.98 -17.59 8.47
N GLY A 63 -12.68 -17.26 8.58
CA GLY A 63 -12.02 -16.34 7.65
C GLY A 63 -12.08 -16.84 6.20
N ALA A 64 -11.72 -18.11 5.97
CA ALA A 64 -11.80 -18.77 4.67
C ALA A 64 -13.24 -18.76 4.11
N LYS A 65 -14.23 -19.10 4.94
CA LYS A 65 -15.66 -19.07 4.56
C LYS A 65 -16.13 -17.67 4.14
N ILE A 66 -15.69 -16.63 4.85
CA ILE A 66 -16.02 -15.23 4.51
C ILE A 66 -15.42 -14.86 3.16
N ILE A 67 -14.16 -15.20 2.90
CA ILE A 67 -13.50 -14.95 1.61
C ILE A 67 -14.20 -15.70 0.46
N LYS A 68 -14.65 -16.93 0.69
CA LYS A 68 -15.47 -17.66 -0.28
C LYS A 68 -16.78 -16.93 -0.60
N GLY A 69 -17.43 -16.36 0.43
CA GLY A 69 -18.59 -15.48 0.26
C GLY A 69 -18.25 -14.24 -0.56
N THR A 70 -17.11 -13.59 -0.26
CA THR A 70 -16.58 -12.46 -1.02
C THR A 70 -16.45 -12.78 -2.50
N GLY A 71 -15.82 -13.91 -2.87
CA GLY A 71 -15.71 -14.30 -4.28
C GLY A 71 -17.07 -14.39 -4.98
N GLY A 72 -18.09 -14.93 -4.31
CA GLY A 72 -19.45 -14.97 -4.87
C GLY A 72 -20.10 -13.59 -5.03
N PHE A 73 -19.95 -12.72 -4.03
CA PHE A 73 -20.41 -11.34 -4.09
C PHE A 73 -19.74 -10.56 -5.23
N LEU A 74 -18.42 -10.70 -5.40
CA LEU A 74 -17.69 -10.01 -6.47
C LEU A 74 -18.23 -10.39 -7.85
N LEU A 75 -18.45 -11.68 -8.12
CA LEU A 75 -19.01 -12.08 -9.40
C LEU A 75 -20.40 -11.49 -9.60
N LYS A 76 -21.29 -11.74 -8.65
CA LYS A 76 -22.71 -11.43 -8.80
C LYS A 76 -23.01 -9.93 -8.78
N ASP A 77 -22.46 -9.21 -7.82
CA ASP A 77 -22.87 -7.86 -7.47
C ASP A 77 -21.90 -6.80 -8.01
N VAL A 78 -20.66 -7.17 -8.35
CA VAL A 78 -19.62 -6.22 -8.80
C VAL A 78 -19.23 -6.39 -10.27
N ILE A 79 -18.87 -7.60 -10.70
CA ILE A 79 -18.38 -7.89 -12.05
C ILE A 79 -19.54 -7.96 -13.04
N LEU A 80 -20.58 -8.72 -12.71
CA LEU A 80 -21.82 -8.77 -13.49
C LEU A 80 -22.70 -7.53 -13.26
N GLY A 81 -22.52 -6.85 -12.12
CA GLY A 81 -23.22 -5.64 -11.72
C GLY A 81 -24.74 -5.80 -11.51
N GLU A 82 -25.43 -4.68 -11.26
CA GLU A 82 -26.90 -4.60 -11.23
C GLU A 82 -27.56 -4.77 -12.60
N THR A 83 -26.78 -4.89 -13.68
CA THR A 83 -27.29 -5.32 -14.98
C THR A 83 -27.91 -6.70 -14.80
N ASN A 84 -29.22 -6.70 -14.55
CA ASN A 84 -30.06 -7.87 -14.41
C ASN A 84 -29.53 -8.96 -15.34
N THR A 85 -29.24 -10.14 -14.80
CA THR A 85 -28.88 -11.34 -15.56
C THR A 85 -29.87 -11.69 -16.69
N ASN A 86 -30.99 -10.96 -16.77
CA ASN A 86 -32.00 -10.99 -17.81
C ASN A 86 -31.73 -10.05 -19.00
N THR A 87 -30.70 -9.21 -18.97
CA THR A 87 -30.37 -8.30 -20.08
C THR A 87 -29.32 -8.94 -20.99
N ASP A 88 -29.50 -8.82 -22.31
CA ASP A 88 -28.56 -9.36 -23.32
C ASP A 88 -27.19 -8.65 -23.29
N THR A 89 -27.01 -7.66 -22.41
CA THR A 89 -25.80 -6.83 -22.22
C THR A 89 -24.87 -7.32 -21.10
N ALA A 90 -25.27 -8.32 -20.31
CA ALA A 90 -24.38 -8.86 -19.28
C ALA A 90 -23.17 -9.57 -19.92
N PRO A 91 -21.95 -9.42 -19.36
CA PRO A 91 -20.77 -10.07 -19.91
C PRO A 91 -20.93 -11.59 -19.81
N LYS A 92 -20.80 -12.27 -20.95
CA LYS A 92 -20.97 -13.72 -21.07
C LYS A 92 -19.65 -14.45 -20.93
N LYS A 93 -18.55 -13.80 -21.33
CA LYS A 93 -17.19 -14.33 -21.21
C LYS A 93 -16.35 -13.46 -20.30
N ILE A 94 -15.89 -14.03 -19.18
CA ILE A 94 -15.10 -13.31 -18.19
C ILE A 94 -13.74 -14.01 -18.07
N GLY A 95 -12.66 -13.29 -18.36
CA GLY A 95 -11.31 -13.74 -18.08
C GLY A 95 -10.91 -13.39 -16.65
N ILE A 96 -10.51 -14.37 -15.84
CA ILE A 96 -10.15 -14.17 -14.43
C ILE A 96 -8.72 -14.66 -14.19
N GLN A 97 -7.91 -13.84 -13.53
CA GLN A 97 -6.56 -14.16 -13.07
C GLN A 97 -6.44 -13.83 -11.58
N ILE A 98 -5.87 -14.73 -10.80
CA ILE A 98 -5.59 -14.51 -9.37
C ILE A 98 -4.08 -14.61 -9.17
N VAL A 99 -3.49 -13.51 -8.70
CA VAL A 99 -2.08 -13.33 -8.40
C VAL A 99 -1.93 -13.26 -6.88
N THR A 100 -1.10 -14.11 -6.31
CA THR A 100 -1.01 -14.29 -4.86
C THR A 100 0.42 -14.20 -4.38
N ASP A 101 0.59 -13.68 -3.18
CA ASP A 101 1.82 -13.88 -2.43
C ASP A 101 1.98 -15.36 -2.01
N THR A 102 3.14 -15.71 -1.49
CA THR A 102 3.57 -17.07 -1.16
C THR A 102 3.20 -17.51 0.25
N ASN A 103 2.79 -16.61 1.15
CA ASN A 103 2.37 -17.03 2.48
C ASN A 103 1.04 -17.81 2.43
N GLU A 104 0.91 -18.80 3.31
CA GLU A 104 -0.24 -19.71 3.33
C GLU A 104 -1.61 -19.01 3.43
N ARG A 105 -1.70 -17.90 4.16
CA ARG A 105 -2.92 -17.10 4.31
C ARG A 105 -3.35 -16.43 3.00
N ASP A 106 -2.40 -16.01 2.18
CA ASP A 106 -2.64 -15.34 0.91
C ASP A 106 -3.07 -16.38 -0.12
N SER A 107 -2.36 -17.51 -0.18
CA SER A 107 -2.73 -18.68 -0.97
C SER A 107 -4.13 -19.20 -0.65
N THR A 108 -4.45 -19.34 0.65
CA THR A 108 -5.79 -19.78 1.09
C THR A 108 -6.86 -18.74 0.71
N THR A 109 -6.57 -17.45 0.88
CA THR A 109 -7.49 -16.38 0.49
C THR A 109 -7.76 -16.43 -1.01
N SER A 110 -6.72 -16.54 -1.83
CA SER A 110 -6.80 -16.69 -3.28
C SER A 110 -7.63 -17.91 -3.70
N TYR A 111 -7.39 -19.05 -3.07
CA TYR A 111 -8.15 -20.27 -3.32
C TYR A 111 -9.63 -20.14 -2.96
N GLU A 112 -9.96 -19.52 -1.82
CA GLU A 112 -11.36 -19.37 -1.43
C GLU A 112 -12.10 -18.33 -2.28
N LEU A 113 -11.43 -17.24 -2.71
CA LEU A 113 -11.98 -16.33 -3.72
C LEU A 113 -12.32 -17.07 -5.01
N TYR A 114 -11.37 -17.88 -5.51
CA TYR A 114 -11.56 -18.75 -6.66
C TYR A 114 -12.79 -19.65 -6.50
N GLU A 115 -12.91 -20.35 -5.38
CA GLU A 115 -14.02 -21.25 -5.11
C GLU A 115 -15.37 -20.50 -5.03
N GLY A 116 -15.37 -19.30 -4.46
CA GLY A 116 -16.54 -18.42 -4.39
C GLY A 116 -17.04 -17.99 -5.77
N LEU A 117 -16.11 -17.51 -6.61
CA LEU A 117 -16.37 -17.13 -8.01
C LEU A 117 -16.92 -18.34 -8.79
N ARG A 118 -16.20 -19.48 -8.74
CA ARG A 118 -16.55 -20.71 -9.46
C ARG A 118 -17.92 -21.25 -9.07
N LYS A 119 -18.19 -21.36 -7.76
CA LYS A 119 -19.47 -21.84 -7.26
C LYS A 119 -20.61 -20.95 -7.73
N THR A 120 -20.44 -19.63 -7.66
CA THR A 120 -21.47 -18.66 -8.04
C THR A 120 -21.73 -18.70 -9.55
N ALA A 121 -20.69 -18.78 -10.38
CA ALA A 121 -20.84 -18.94 -11.82
C ALA A 121 -21.63 -20.22 -12.17
N ASN A 122 -21.30 -21.34 -11.54
CA ASN A 122 -22.02 -22.60 -11.73
C ASN A 122 -23.47 -22.52 -11.28
N ASP A 123 -23.74 -21.88 -10.14
CA ASP A 123 -25.09 -21.71 -9.61
C ASP A 123 -25.94 -20.81 -10.54
N LEU A 124 -25.38 -19.73 -11.08
CA LEU A 124 -26.04 -18.89 -12.08
C LEU A 124 -26.34 -19.67 -13.38
N ASN A 125 -25.37 -20.44 -13.88
CA ASN A 125 -25.49 -21.19 -15.14
C ASN A 125 -26.56 -22.31 -15.10
N LYS A 126 -26.98 -22.78 -13.92
CA LYS A 126 -28.10 -23.73 -13.79
C LYS A 126 -29.44 -23.13 -14.19
N HIS A 127 -29.55 -21.81 -14.16
CA HIS A 127 -30.80 -21.07 -14.39
C HIS A 127 -30.79 -20.25 -15.68
N LEU A 128 -29.70 -20.32 -16.46
CA LEU A 128 -29.54 -19.57 -17.71
C LEU A 128 -29.66 -20.49 -18.92
N ASP A 129 -30.32 -20.00 -19.98
CA ASP A 129 -30.33 -20.65 -21.29
C ASP A 129 -28.90 -20.82 -21.83
N ASP A 130 -28.65 -21.83 -22.67
CA ASP A 130 -27.30 -22.16 -23.16
C ASP A 130 -26.57 -20.96 -23.81
N GLY A 131 -27.29 -20.08 -24.52
CA GLY A 131 -26.73 -18.86 -25.14
C GLY A 131 -26.49 -17.68 -24.19
N LYS A 132 -26.81 -17.84 -22.90
CA LYS A 132 -26.66 -16.85 -21.83
C LYS A 132 -25.74 -17.32 -20.70
N LYS A 133 -25.19 -18.53 -20.80
CA LYS A 133 -24.26 -19.05 -19.80
C LYS A 133 -23.01 -18.19 -19.72
N ILE A 134 -22.54 -18.00 -18.49
CA ILE A 134 -21.32 -17.30 -18.17
C ILE A 134 -20.16 -18.29 -18.25
N SER A 135 -19.16 -18.01 -19.09
CA SER A 135 -17.89 -18.71 -19.08
C SER A 135 -16.86 -17.91 -18.30
N THR A 136 -16.25 -18.55 -17.29
CA THR A 136 -15.12 -18.01 -16.55
C THR A 136 -13.84 -18.68 -17.04
N GLU A 137 -13.09 -17.99 -17.89
CA GLU A 137 -11.83 -18.46 -18.45
C GLU A 137 -10.66 -18.01 -17.55
N GLY A 138 -9.56 -18.75 -17.53
CA GLY A 138 -8.38 -18.45 -16.69
C GLY A 138 -8.53 -18.77 -15.20
N LEU A 139 -9.75 -19.10 -14.76
CA LEU A 139 -10.07 -19.41 -13.36
C LEU A 139 -9.34 -20.69 -12.85
N SER A 140 -8.62 -21.45 -13.67
CA SER A 140 -8.02 -22.75 -13.28
C SER A 140 -6.68 -22.67 -12.55
N GLU A 141 -6.00 -21.53 -12.52
CA GLU A 141 -4.60 -21.45 -12.04
C GLU A 141 -4.38 -20.21 -11.15
N LEU A 142 -3.76 -20.43 -9.98
CA LEU A 142 -3.22 -19.35 -9.14
C LEU A 142 -1.81 -19.01 -9.62
N THR A 143 -1.50 -17.72 -9.77
CA THR A 143 -0.17 -17.23 -10.14
C THR A 143 0.54 -16.71 -8.90
N TYR A 144 1.69 -17.26 -8.58
CA TYR A 144 2.52 -16.76 -7.47
C TYR A 144 3.46 -15.67 -7.99
N ASP A 145 3.51 -14.54 -7.30
CA ASP A 145 4.39 -13.42 -7.65
C ASP A 145 4.97 -12.76 -6.38
N PRO A 146 5.88 -13.43 -5.65
CA PRO A 146 6.43 -12.90 -4.40
C PRO A 146 7.14 -11.55 -4.60
N LEU A 147 7.78 -11.35 -5.76
CA LEU A 147 8.45 -10.09 -6.11
C LEU A 147 7.52 -8.89 -6.12
N LEU A 148 6.25 -9.10 -6.50
CA LEU A 148 5.25 -8.05 -6.48
C LEU A 148 4.87 -7.63 -5.06
N PHE A 149 4.80 -8.59 -4.13
CA PHE A 149 4.32 -8.38 -2.76
C PHE A 149 5.45 -8.10 -1.75
N SER A 150 6.68 -8.50 -2.04
CA SER A 150 7.86 -8.29 -1.19
C SER A 150 9.11 -8.00 -2.04
N PRO A 151 9.14 -6.90 -2.82
CA PRO A 151 10.27 -6.58 -3.69
C PRO A 151 11.61 -6.42 -2.95
N GLU A 152 11.56 -6.10 -1.66
CA GLU A 152 12.72 -5.92 -0.79
C GLU A 152 13.46 -7.21 -0.43
N ASP A 153 12.80 -8.38 -0.49
CA ASP A 153 13.41 -9.65 -0.07
C ASP A 153 14.33 -10.27 -1.13
N GLU A 154 14.20 -9.87 -2.41
CA GLU A 154 14.91 -10.51 -3.54
C GLU A 154 15.99 -9.66 -4.22
N ALA A 155 16.50 -8.61 -3.55
CA ALA A 155 17.61 -7.77 -4.03
C ALA A 155 17.41 -7.15 -5.44
N PHE A 156 16.17 -7.07 -5.93
CA PHE A 156 15.85 -6.52 -7.25
C PHE A 156 16.23 -5.04 -7.35
N CYS A 157 16.08 -4.37 -6.21
CA CYS A 157 16.84 -3.20 -5.86
C CYS A 157 17.42 -3.45 -4.47
N GLU A 158 18.73 -3.28 -4.29
CA GLU A 158 19.20 -2.90 -2.97
C GLU A 158 18.50 -1.58 -2.67
N ALA A 159 17.54 -1.60 -1.73
CA ALA A 159 17.04 -0.37 -1.17
C ALA A 159 18.30 0.39 -0.73
N PRO A 160 18.62 1.54 -1.35
CA PRO A 160 19.79 2.31 -0.93
C PRO A 160 19.63 2.51 0.57
N GLU A 161 20.71 2.32 1.34
CA GLU A 161 20.68 2.35 2.82
C GLU A 161 19.75 3.47 3.26
N GLU A 162 18.52 3.08 3.61
CA GLU A 162 17.43 4.03 3.73
C GLU A 162 17.86 4.99 4.80
N ASN A 163 17.87 6.30 4.52
CA ASN A 163 18.26 7.28 5.52
C ASN A 163 17.27 7.14 6.69
N PRO A 164 17.62 6.49 7.81
CA PRO A 164 16.63 6.15 8.83
C PRO A 164 16.04 7.44 9.39
N GLN A 165 16.83 8.52 9.42
CA GLN A 165 16.39 9.82 9.87
C GLN A 165 15.28 10.43 8.99
N ARG A 166 15.21 10.13 7.69
CA ARG A 166 14.10 10.58 6.82
C ARG A 166 12.81 9.84 7.18
N MET A 167 12.89 8.52 7.31
CA MET A 167 11.75 7.70 7.70
C MET A 167 11.26 8.06 9.11
N PHE A 168 12.17 8.24 10.08
CA PHE A 168 11.84 8.72 11.42
C PHE A 168 11.13 10.07 11.41
N ARG A 169 11.60 11.02 10.60
CA ARG A 169 10.93 12.32 10.46
C ARG A 169 9.53 12.14 9.90
N ALA A 170 9.37 11.35 8.84
CA ALA A 170 8.05 11.07 8.27
C ALA A 170 7.10 10.44 9.29
N ILE A 171 7.56 9.43 10.05
CA ILE A 171 6.76 8.79 11.11
C ILE A 171 6.44 9.80 12.23
N SER A 172 7.42 10.58 12.69
CA SER A 172 7.25 11.58 13.74
C SER A 172 6.26 12.68 13.33
N ASP A 173 6.35 13.17 12.09
CA ASP A 173 5.42 14.13 11.50
C ASP A 173 4.01 13.54 11.46
N ARG A 174 3.87 12.25 11.13
CA ARG A 174 2.58 11.55 11.15
C ARG A 174 2.02 11.33 12.55
N ILE A 175 2.85 11.00 13.55
CA ILE A 175 2.42 10.93 14.96
C ILE A 175 1.88 12.29 15.40
N SER A 176 2.56 13.37 15.01
CA SER A 176 2.15 14.74 15.33
C SER A 176 0.86 15.15 14.62
N LEU A 177 0.62 14.61 13.41
CA LEU A 177 -0.58 14.87 12.61
C LEU A 177 -1.78 14.03 13.05
N LEU A 178 -1.56 12.79 13.48
CA LEU A 178 -2.63 11.82 13.75
C LEU A 178 -2.73 11.56 15.25
N PRO A 179 -3.70 12.16 15.97
CA PRO A 179 -3.89 11.87 17.38
C PRO A 179 -4.18 10.37 17.54
N PRO A 180 -3.69 9.70 18.60
CA PRO A 180 -4.04 8.32 18.88
C PRO A 180 -5.52 8.20 19.28
N PRO A 181 -6.13 7.01 19.15
CA PRO A 181 -7.52 6.77 19.55
C PRO A 181 -7.83 7.14 21.01
N GLN A 182 -6.83 6.98 21.87
CA GLN A 182 -6.83 7.38 23.27
C GLN A 182 -5.38 7.40 23.77
N ASP A 183 -5.18 7.70 25.05
CA ASP A 183 -3.88 7.52 25.70
C ASP A 183 -3.46 6.02 25.72
N ALA A 184 -2.19 5.76 25.38
CA ALA A 184 -1.66 4.40 25.27
C ALA A 184 -1.64 3.67 26.63
N ALA A 185 -1.26 4.37 27.70
CA ALA A 185 -1.25 3.81 29.05
C ALA A 185 -2.68 3.48 29.51
N VAL A 186 -3.67 4.31 29.15
CA VAL A 186 -5.09 4.02 29.38
C VAL A 186 -5.54 2.77 28.62
N ALA A 187 -5.11 2.60 27.37
CA ALA A 187 -5.44 1.42 26.56
C ALA A 187 -4.83 0.13 27.14
N LEU A 188 -3.55 0.18 27.49
CA LEU A 188 -2.82 -0.92 28.11
C LEU A 188 -3.41 -1.28 29.49
N THR A 189 -3.74 -0.28 30.30
CA THR A 189 -4.43 -0.48 31.59
C THR A 189 -5.79 -1.13 31.39
N ARG A 190 -6.56 -0.69 30.40
CA ARG A 190 -7.85 -1.32 30.07
C ARG A 190 -7.68 -2.78 29.65
N MET A 191 -6.67 -3.08 28.83
CA MET A 191 -6.35 -4.45 28.40
C MET A 191 -5.95 -5.32 29.59
N ALA A 192 -5.07 -4.84 30.46
CA ALA A 192 -4.66 -5.53 31.69
C ALA A 192 -5.84 -5.78 32.64
N ASN A 193 -6.75 -4.82 32.79
CA ASN A 193 -7.96 -4.99 33.62
C ASN A 193 -8.91 -6.07 33.07
N LEU A 194 -9.01 -6.21 31.75
CA LEU A 194 -9.83 -7.24 31.11
C LEU A 194 -9.19 -8.63 31.22
N ALA A 195 -7.86 -8.68 31.22
CA ALA A 195 -7.07 -9.90 31.18
C ALA A 195 -6.59 -10.40 32.55
N GLY A 196 -6.65 -9.56 33.59
CA GLY A 196 -5.93 -9.77 34.83
C GLY A 196 -4.42 -9.54 34.69
N THR A 197 -3.72 -9.49 35.82
CA THR A 197 -2.28 -9.21 35.88
C THR A 197 -1.45 -10.47 35.71
N GLY A 198 -0.49 -10.45 34.78
CA GLY A 198 0.51 -11.51 34.59
C GLY A 198 1.78 -11.31 35.43
N THR A 199 2.84 -12.02 35.05
CA THR A 199 4.19 -11.91 35.65
C THR A 199 4.98 -10.71 35.11
N ARG A 200 4.60 -10.17 33.96
CA ARG A 200 5.12 -8.94 33.36
C ARG A 200 4.05 -7.86 33.31
N SER A 201 4.44 -6.60 33.53
CA SER A 201 3.55 -5.45 33.43
C SER A 201 3.49 -4.94 31.98
N LEU A 202 2.29 -4.60 31.53
CA LEU A 202 2.05 -3.87 30.28
C LEU A 202 2.06 -2.35 30.45
N VAL A 203 1.98 -1.90 31.70
CA VAL A 203 1.69 -0.49 32.05
C VAL A 203 2.97 0.24 32.47
N ASP A 204 4.03 -0.48 32.79
CA ASP A 204 5.31 0.13 33.17
C ASP A 204 5.85 0.90 31.96
N GLU A 205 5.82 2.23 32.06
CA GLU A 205 6.23 3.13 31.00
C GLU A 205 7.74 2.95 30.77
N PRO A 206 8.17 2.65 29.53
CA PRO A 206 9.59 2.54 29.24
C PRO A 206 10.25 3.91 29.46
N SER A 207 11.53 3.92 29.84
CA SER A 207 12.29 5.16 30.07
C SER A 207 12.29 6.11 28.87
N ASP A 208 12.07 5.58 27.68
CA ASP A 208 12.12 6.30 26.40
C ASP A 208 10.71 6.65 25.86
N GLY A 209 9.66 6.38 26.66
CA GLY A 209 8.25 6.66 26.32
C GLY A 209 7.61 5.63 25.38
N TYR A 210 6.28 5.67 25.26
CA TYR A 210 5.49 4.67 24.52
C TYR A 210 5.70 4.66 22.99
N TYR A 211 6.40 5.64 22.43
CA TYR A 211 6.57 5.82 20.98
C TYR A 211 8.01 5.61 20.52
N SER A 212 8.80 4.80 21.25
CA SER A 212 10.14 4.44 20.80
C SER A 212 10.06 3.63 19.50
N LEU A 213 10.98 3.92 18.59
CA LEU A 213 11.09 3.28 17.29
C LEU A 213 12.46 2.57 17.18
N SER A 214 12.48 1.48 16.43
CA SER A 214 13.65 0.61 16.26
C SER A 214 14.28 0.76 14.88
N GLU A 215 15.57 1.06 14.81
CA GLU A 215 16.35 1.02 13.56
C GLU A 215 16.67 -0.42 13.11
N SER A 216 16.45 -1.44 13.95
CA SER A 216 17.26 -2.66 13.92
C SER A 216 16.92 -3.68 12.81
N SER A 217 16.17 -3.34 11.76
CA SER A 217 15.84 -4.33 10.71
C SER A 217 15.44 -3.79 9.32
N GLY A 218 15.65 -2.51 9.01
CA GLY A 218 15.13 -1.93 7.76
C GLY A 218 13.59 -1.84 7.69
N TYR A 219 12.93 -2.10 8.82
CA TYR A 219 11.49 -1.93 9.01
C TYR A 219 11.23 -1.25 10.34
N GLU A 220 10.65 -0.06 10.29
CA GLU A 220 10.27 0.69 11.48
C GLU A 220 9.08 0.04 12.17
N LYS A 221 9.28 -0.30 13.43
CA LYS A 221 8.23 -0.80 14.32
C LYS A 221 8.30 0.01 15.59
N PHE A 222 7.14 0.34 16.13
CA PHE A 222 7.09 0.71 17.55
C PHE A 222 7.68 -0.42 18.36
N GLU A 223 8.49 -0.08 19.37
CA GLU A 223 9.00 -1.04 20.33
C GLU A 223 8.12 -1.10 21.59
N GLY A 224 8.47 -2.02 22.49
CA GLY A 224 7.93 -2.02 23.84
C GLY A 224 6.40 -2.16 23.93
N PRO A 225 5.75 -1.45 24.86
CA PRO A 225 4.32 -1.64 25.14
C PRO A 225 3.40 -1.29 23.97
N LEU A 226 3.77 -0.39 23.07
CA LEU A 226 2.93 -0.02 21.93
C LEU A 226 2.90 -1.12 20.86
N ASN A 227 4.03 -1.81 20.64
CA ASN A 227 4.04 -3.03 19.82
C ASN A 227 3.14 -4.10 20.41
N ALA A 228 3.26 -4.30 21.72
CA ALA A 228 2.45 -5.26 22.46
C ALA A 228 0.96 -4.89 22.34
N LEU A 229 0.59 -3.61 22.51
CA LEU A 229 -0.76 -3.11 22.30
C LEU A 229 -1.28 -3.42 20.90
N LYS A 230 -0.51 -3.13 19.85
CA LYS A 230 -0.88 -3.42 18.44
C LYS A 230 -1.16 -4.91 18.24
N LEU A 231 -0.22 -5.78 18.63
CA LEU A 231 -0.31 -7.22 18.40
C LEU A 231 -1.45 -7.88 19.19
N MET A 232 -1.63 -7.49 20.46
CA MET A 232 -2.71 -8.01 21.29
C MET A 232 -4.06 -7.45 20.85
N SER A 233 -4.13 -6.19 20.42
CA SER A 233 -5.35 -5.62 19.82
C SER A 233 -5.79 -6.38 18.57
N GLN A 234 -4.83 -6.76 17.71
CA GLN A 234 -5.10 -7.61 16.56
C GLN A 234 -5.64 -8.99 16.98
N MET A 235 -5.09 -9.60 18.04
CA MET A 235 -5.59 -10.87 18.59
C MET A 235 -7.01 -10.74 19.16
N VAL A 236 -7.32 -9.66 19.88
CA VAL A 236 -8.67 -9.38 20.41
C VAL A 236 -9.70 -9.32 19.28
N PHE A 237 -9.35 -8.59 18.21
CA PHE A 237 -10.23 -8.43 17.05
C PHE A 237 -10.36 -9.75 16.25
N TYR A 238 -9.25 -10.41 15.91
CA TYR A 238 -9.25 -11.61 15.08
C TYR A 238 -9.94 -12.79 15.76
N SER A 239 -9.71 -13.01 17.05
CA SER A 239 -10.33 -14.13 17.75
C SER A 239 -11.86 -14.04 17.76
N ARG A 240 -12.41 -12.81 17.75
CA ARG A 240 -13.86 -12.56 17.60
C ARG A 240 -14.32 -12.64 16.15
N ALA A 241 -13.59 -12.02 15.22
CA ALA A 241 -13.91 -12.08 13.79
C ALA A 241 -13.89 -13.53 13.25
N SER A 242 -13.10 -14.41 13.86
CA SER A 242 -13.08 -15.85 13.58
C SER A 242 -14.24 -16.62 14.23
N GLY A 243 -15.05 -15.98 15.06
CA GLY A 243 -16.17 -16.63 15.76
C GLY A 243 -15.76 -17.69 16.77
N LEU A 244 -14.59 -17.53 17.40
CA LEU A 244 -14.13 -18.51 18.39
C LEU A 244 -15.08 -18.55 19.59
N PRO A 245 -15.43 -19.75 20.12
CA PRO A 245 -16.29 -19.87 21.31
C PRO A 245 -15.71 -19.20 22.56
N LYS A 246 -14.37 -19.15 22.63
CA LYS A 246 -13.60 -18.48 23.69
C LYS A 246 -12.61 -17.52 23.02
N PRO A 247 -13.04 -16.31 22.64
CA PRO A 247 -12.15 -15.33 22.04
C PRO A 247 -11.15 -14.82 23.08
N PHE A 248 -10.07 -14.20 22.60
CA PHE A 248 -9.09 -13.56 23.47
C PHE A 248 -9.74 -12.36 24.20
N LEU A 249 -9.51 -12.25 25.51
CA LEU A 249 -10.22 -11.31 26.41
C LEU A 249 -11.76 -11.45 26.30
N PRO A 250 -12.36 -12.59 26.69
CA PRO A 250 -13.78 -12.85 26.46
C PRO A 250 -14.73 -11.86 27.18
N SER A 251 -14.24 -11.18 28.21
CA SER A 251 -14.95 -10.12 28.95
C SER A 251 -14.98 -8.77 28.24
N ALA A 252 -14.16 -8.57 27.20
CA ALA A 252 -14.10 -7.30 26.48
C ALA A 252 -15.41 -7.03 25.73
N SER A 253 -16.00 -5.86 25.97
CA SER A 253 -17.18 -5.39 25.27
C SER A 253 -16.87 -5.13 23.80
N LEU A 254 -17.90 -4.97 22.95
CA LEU A 254 -17.65 -4.60 21.55
C LEU A 254 -16.93 -3.25 21.44
N LYS A 255 -17.27 -2.28 22.31
CA LYS A 255 -16.56 -1.00 22.36
C LYS A 255 -15.07 -1.20 22.60
N ASP A 256 -14.70 -2.03 23.58
CA ASP A 256 -13.28 -2.36 23.84
C ASP A 256 -12.60 -2.95 22.60
N VAL A 257 -13.23 -3.92 21.94
CA VAL A 257 -12.71 -4.58 20.73
C VAL A 257 -12.43 -3.58 19.62
N MET A 258 -13.34 -2.62 19.42
CA MET A 258 -13.22 -1.62 18.35
C MET A 258 -12.22 -0.53 18.66
N THR A 259 -12.14 -0.09 19.92
CA THR A 259 -11.08 0.78 20.38
C THR A 259 -9.70 0.13 20.20
N PHE A 260 -9.57 -1.17 20.50
CA PHE A 260 -8.34 -1.91 20.22
C PHE A 260 -8.06 -2.05 18.72
N ALA A 261 -9.07 -2.35 17.90
CA ALA A 261 -8.91 -2.39 16.45
C ALA A 261 -8.44 -1.04 15.88
N GLN A 262 -8.89 0.09 16.44
CA GLN A 262 -8.42 1.42 16.05
C GLN A 262 -6.95 1.67 16.35
N TRP A 263 -6.40 1.09 17.42
CA TRP A 263 -4.95 1.14 17.65
C TRP A 263 -4.19 0.44 16.54
N VAL A 264 -4.71 -0.68 16.02
CA VAL A 264 -4.11 -1.34 14.84
C VAL A 264 -4.18 -0.40 13.64
N SER A 265 -5.34 0.19 13.35
CA SER A 265 -5.48 1.13 12.22
C SER A 265 -4.58 2.37 12.37
N TRP A 266 -4.51 2.98 13.56
CA TRP A 266 -3.69 4.15 13.84
C TRP A 266 -2.20 3.84 13.70
N THR A 267 -1.71 2.77 14.36
CA THR A 267 -0.29 2.40 14.29
C THR A 267 0.15 2.13 12.85
N ARG A 268 -0.69 1.46 12.05
CA ARG A 268 -0.42 1.27 10.63
C ARG A 268 -0.45 2.58 9.85
N SER A 269 -1.46 3.42 10.08
CA SER A 269 -1.56 4.71 9.41
C SER A 269 -0.36 5.60 9.67
N VAL A 270 0.30 5.46 10.82
CA VAL A 270 1.52 6.19 11.17
C VAL A 270 2.78 5.55 10.57
N LEU A 271 2.93 4.23 10.69
CA LEU A 271 4.16 3.53 10.29
C LEU A 271 4.22 3.16 8.80
N GLU A 272 3.08 3.00 8.15
CA GLU A 272 2.96 2.24 6.89
C GLU A 272 2.41 3.09 5.74
N VAL A 273 2.26 4.41 5.88
CA VAL A 273 1.64 5.28 4.87
C VAL A 273 2.50 6.52 4.61
N ASP A 274 2.69 6.88 3.34
CA ASP A 274 3.49 8.02 2.87
C ASP A 274 4.91 8.05 3.45
N ASN A 275 5.65 6.96 3.32
CA ASN A 275 7.08 6.90 3.63
C ASN A 275 7.86 6.25 2.48
N SER A 276 9.19 6.33 2.55
CA SER A 276 10.13 5.84 1.54
C SER A 276 9.96 4.36 1.23
N ASN A 277 9.89 3.50 2.24
CA ASN A 277 9.62 2.07 2.06
C ASN A 277 8.32 1.81 1.25
N LYS A 278 7.23 2.52 1.58
CA LYS A 278 5.97 2.38 0.85
C LYS A 278 6.01 2.96 -0.54
N ALA A 279 6.77 4.00 -0.76
CA ALA A 279 7.02 4.54 -2.09
C ALA A 279 7.84 3.55 -2.95
N LEU A 280 8.84 2.89 -2.37
CA LEU A 280 9.61 1.83 -3.03
C LEU A 280 8.71 0.65 -3.41
N LYS A 281 7.85 0.20 -2.50
CA LYS A 281 6.89 -0.87 -2.81
C LYS A 281 5.80 -0.43 -3.81
N ALA A 282 5.40 0.84 -3.77
CA ALA A 282 4.46 1.41 -4.75
C ALA A 282 5.04 1.37 -6.16
N SER A 283 6.36 1.45 -6.26
CA SER A 283 7.15 1.40 -7.48
C SER A 283 6.98 0.07 -8.24
N THR A 284 6.57 -1.02 -7.58
CA THR A 284 6.27 -2.32 -8.19
C THR A 284 4.77 -2.59 -8.32
N MET A 285 4.01 -2.39 -7.24
CA MET A 285 2.56 -2.68 -7.20
C MET A 285 1.75 -1.72 -8.07
N GLY A 286 2.09 -0.42 -8.06
CA GLY A 286 1.39 0.60 -8.84
C GLY A 286 1.39 0.33 -10.35
N PRO A 287 2.57 0.08 -10.96
CA PRO A 287 2.65 -0.27 -12.37
C PRO A 287 1.94 -1.59 -12.72
N ALA A 288 1.96 -2.59 -11.83
CA ALA A 288 1.23 -3.84 -12.06
C ALA A 288 -0.28 -3.61 -12.14
N ILE A 289 -0.84 -2.76 -11.28
CA ILE A 289 -2.25 -2.36 -11.32
C ILE A 289 -2.56 -1.60 -12.62
N ILE A 290 -1.76 -0.59 -12.97
CA ILE A 290 -1.95 0.19 -14.21
C ILE A 290 -1.85 -0.71 -15.44
N HIS A 291 -0.88 -1.64 -15.46
CA HIS A 291 -0.72 -2.60 -16.54
C HIS A 291 -1.96 -3.50 -16.66
N ALA A 292 -2.46 -4.06 -15.56
CA ALA A 292 -3.66 -4.87 -15.55
C ALA A 292 -4.90 -4.08 -16.01
N LEU A 293 -5.02 -2.78 -15.66
CA LEU A 293 -6.06 -1.89 -16.19
C LEU A 293 -5.86 -1.57 -17.67
N HIS A 294 -4.64 -1.59 -18.19
CA HIS A 294 -4.35 -1.32 -19.59
C HIS A 294 -4.50 -2.55 -20.50
N THR A 295 -4.14 -3.75 -20.03
CA THR A 295 -4.11 -4.97 -20.85
C THR A 295 -5.20 -5.97 -20.48
N GLY A 296 -5.79 -5.84 -19.30
CA GLY A 296 -6.64 -6.86 -18.71
C GLY A 296 -5.88 -8.14 -18.33
N LYS A 297 -4.55 -8.07 -18.11
CA LYS A 297 -3.74 -9.25 -17.75
C LYS A 297 -2.65 -8.91 -16.75
N HIS A 298 -2.20 -9.91 -16.00
CA HIS A 298 -0.96 -9.83 -15.24
C HIS A 298 0.26 -10.18 -16.11
N ARG A 299 1.38 -9.49 -15.89
CA ARG A 299 2.60 -9.56 -16.72
C ARG A 299 3.24 -10.94 -16.78
N ILE A 300 3.22 -11.70 -15.67
CA ILE A 300 3.95 -12.98 -15.57
C ILE A 300 3.33 -14.09 -16.44
N LEU A 301 2.09 -13.92 -16.90
CA LEU A 301 1.42 -14.88 -17.75
C LEU A 301 1.77 -14.65 -19.23
N ASN A 302 3.01 -14.98 -19.60
CA ASN A 302 3.37 -15.37 -20.97
C ASN A 302 2.74 -16.73 -21.37
N SER A 303 1.82 -17.26 -20.58
CA SER A 303 1.10 -18.48 -20.95
C SER A 303 0.22 -18.15 -22.16
N GLU A 304 0.50 -18.79 -23.29
CA GLU A 304 -0.34 -18.79 -24.50
C GLU A 304 -1.81 -19.17 -24.22
N LYS A 305 -2.11 -19.65 -23.01
CA LYS A 305 -3.41 -20.07 -22.53
C LYS A 305 -4.26 -18.96 -21.92
N SER A 306 -3.71 -17.76 -21.67
CA SER A 306 -4.53 -16.64 -21.19
C SER A 306 -5.33 -16.06 -22.36
N PRO A 307 -6.67 -16.13 -22.34
CA PRO A 307 -7.50 -15.70 -23.47
C PRO A 307 -7.16 -14.27 -23.87
N SER A 308 -7.18 -14.00 -25.18
CA SER A 308 -6.89 -12.65 -25.65
C SER A 308 -7.94 -11.68 -25.09
N HIS A 309 -7.56 -10.45 -24.76
CA HIS A 309 -8.50 -9.45 -24.24
C HIS A 309 -9.66 -9.20 -25.23
N ASP A 310 -9.43 -9.42 -26.53
CA ASP A 310 -10.42 -9.28 -27.58
C ASP A 310 -11.45 -10.43 -27.59
N GLU A 311 -11.23 -11.51 -26.85
CA GLU A 311 -12.12 -12.68 -26.77
C GLU A 311 -13.11 -12.63 -25.60
N VAL A 312 -12.86 -11.80 -24.59
CA VAL A 312 -13.69 -11.68 -23.38
C VAL A 312 -14.51 -10.40 -23.39
N ASP A 313 -15.62 -10.41 -22.64
CA ASP A 313 -16.48 -9.24 -22.44
C ASP A 313 -16.04 -8.45 -21.18
N ALA A 314 -15.42 -9.14 -20.22
CA ALA A 314 -14.78 -8.52 -19.06
C ALA A 314 -13.48 -9.25 -18.70
N SER A 315 -12.49 -8.49 -18.21
CA SER A 315 -11.28 -9.05 -17.61
C SER A 315 -11.17 -8.68 -16.14
N VAL A 316 -10.71 -9.63 -15.33
CA VAL A 316 -10.58 -9.52 -13.88
C VAL A 316 -9.19 -9.99 -13.47
N VAL A 317 -8.42 -9.11 -12.82
CA VAL A 317 -7.16 -9.46 -12.17
C VAL A 317 -7.30 -9.22 -10.67
N ILE A 318 -7.00 -10.23 -9.86
CA ILE A 318 -7.12 -10.18 -8.40
C ILE A 318 -5.73 -10.38 -7.80
N PHE A 319 -5.19 -9.37 -7.14
CA PHE A 319 -3.98 -9.45 -6.34
C PHE A 319 -4.35 -9.74 -4.89
N VAL A 320 -3.69 -10.71 -4.24
CA VAL A 320 -3.95 -11.11 -2.86
C VAL A 320 -2.65 -11.11 -2.07
N GLY A 321 -2.60 -10.27 -1.04
CA GLY A 321 -1.45 -10.12 -0.15
C GLY A 321 -1.82 -9.55 1.22
N HIS A 322 -1.00 -8.62 1.69
CA HIS A 322 -1.02 -8.06 3.02
C HIS A 322 -1.80 -6.76 3.15
N ASP A 323 -2.05 -6.37 4.40
CA ASP A 323 -2.48 -5.01 4.71
C ASP A 323 -1.46 -3.96 4.24
N GLY A 324 -0.16 -4.29 4.28
CA GLY A 324 0.90 -3.40 3.80
C GLY A 324 0.81 -3.08 2.30
N ASP A 325 0.19 -3.95 1.50
CA ASP A 325 -0.06 -3.69 0.07
C ASP A 325 -1.16 -2.66 -0.13
N LEU A 326 -2.19 -2.67 0.72
CA LEU A 326 -3.25 -1.66 0.68
C LEU A 326 -2.72 -0.29 1.09
N ASP A 327 -1.85 -0.24 2.09
CA ASP A 327 -1.19 1.01 2.51
C ASP A 327 -0.21 1.53 1.44
N THR A 328 0.44 0.60 0.72
CA THR A 328 1.27 0.91 -0.45
C THR A 328 0.42 1.55 -1.54
N ILE A 329 -0.75 1.01 -1.87
CA ILE A 329 -1.67 1.56 -2.87
C ILE A 329 -2.19 2.94 -2.46
N ALA A 330 -2.50 3.10 -1.17
CA ALA A 330 -2.90 4.37 -0.60
C ALA A 330 -1.83 5.45 -0.83
N SER A 331 -0.57 5.10 -0.57
CA SER A 331 0.59 5.97 -0.79
C SER A 331 0.83 6.21 -2.28
N ALA A 332 0.79 5.17 -3.10
CA ALA A 332 1.04 5.21 -4.55
C ALA A 332 0.12 6.19 -5.28
N PHE A 333 -1.18 6.10 -5.02
CA PHE A 333 -2.18 6.87 -5.74
C PHE A 333 -2.75 8.02 -4.93
N GLY A 334 -2.23 8.24 -3.72
CA GLY A 334 -2.72 9.25 -2.77
C GLY A 334 -4.19 9.06 -2.43
N LEU A 335 -4.60 7.81 -2.17
CA LEU A 335 -5.97 7.43 -1.86
C LEU A 335 -6.20 7.44 -0.35
N GLY A 336 -7.39 7.84 0.05
CA GLY A 336 -7.89 7.67 1.41
C GLY A 336 -9.30 7.09 1.39
N TRP A 337 -9.68 6.49 2.51
CA TRP A 337 -11.02 6.00 2.76
C TRP A 337 -11.32 6.10 4.25
N THR A 338 -12.60 6.16 4.59
CA THR A 338 -13.05 6.10 5.97
C THR A 338 -13.98 4.91 6.12
N LEU A 339 -13.66 4.00 7.03
CA LEU A 339 -14.57 2.92 7.38
C LEU A 339 -15.55 3.41 8.44
N GLY A 340 -16.84 3.13 8.23
CA GLY A 340 -17.85 3.38 9.24
C GLY A 340 -17.67 2.48 10.48
N PRO A 341 -18.58 2.60 11.47
CA PRO A 341 -18.65 1.62 12.54
C PRO A 341 -18.72 0.19 11.96
N PRO A 342 -17.93 -0.77 12.46
CA PRO A 342 -17.29 -0.72 13.77
C PRO A 342 -15.79 -0.33 13.74
N TYR A 343 -15.22 0.00 12.58
CA TYR A 343 -13.78 0.24 12.43
C TYR A 343 -13.33 1.62 12.90
N LEU A 344 -14.21 2.62 12.74
CA LEU A 344 -14.03 3.94 13.34
C LEU A 344 -15.16 4.20 14.32
N ASP A 345 -14.81 4.26 15.61
CA ASP A 345 -15.75 4.54 16.69
C ASP A 345 -16.28 5.96 16.54
N ARG A 346 -17.56 6.13 16.88
CA ARG A 346 -18.25 7.41 16.70
C ARG A 346 -17.69 8.49 17.62
N GLU A 347 -17.34 8.16 18.85
CA GLU A 347 -16.78 9.13 19.80
C GLU A 347 -15.40 9.59 19.32
N TYR A 348 -14.54 8.66 18.91
CA TYR A 348 -13.24 9.00 18.36
C TYR A 348 -13.34 9.80 17.05
N SER A 349 -14.23 9.41 16.14
CA SER A 349 -14.50 10.12 14.88
C SER A 349 -14.95 11.57 15.09
N GLN A 350 -15.62 11.86 16.21
CA GLN A 350 -16.07 13.20 16.59
C GLN A 350 -14.97 14.05 17.23
N GLN A 351 -13.89 13.44 17.72
CA GLN A 351 -12.77 14.11 18.38
C GLN A 351 -11.70 14.58 17.39
N ILE A 352 -11.66 13.99 16.19
CA ILE A 352 -10.67 14.28 15.16
C ILE A 352 -11.29 15.11 14.02
N THR A 353 -10.45 15.92 13.38
CA THR A 353 -10.75 16.69 12.18
C THR A 353 -11.05 15.77 10.99
N ASN A 354 -11.66 16.31 9.93
CA ASN A 354 -11.88 15.54 8.71
C ASN A 354 -10.55 15.07 8.10
N THR A 355 -9.51 15.92 8.09
CA THR A 355 -8.19 15.56 7.54
C THR A 355 -7.52 14.44 8.34
N GLU A 356 -7.60 14.47 9.67
CA GLU A 356 -7.12 13.38 10.52
C GLU A 356 -7.91 12.10 10.27
N ARG A 357 -9.25 12.18 10.25
CA ARG A 357 -10.12 11.05 9.94
C ARG A 357 -9.76 10.41 8.61
N GLU A 358 -9.51 11.25 7.61
CA GLU A 358 -9.20 10.82 6.26
C GLU A 358 -7.83 10.13 6.12
N SER A 359 -6.99 10.26 7.15
CA SER A 359 -5.63 9.75 7.19
C SER A 359 -5.50 8.49 8.06
N ILE A 360 -6.58 8.05 8.73
CA ILE A 360 -6.63 6.79 9.47
C ILE A 360 -7.18 5.69 8.55
N LEU A 361 -6.27 4.98 7.93
CA LEU A 361 -6.53 4.00 6.88
C LEU A 361 -6.69 2.61 7.50
N SER A 362 -7.94 2.23 7.76
CA SER A 362 -8.26 0.91 8.32
C SER A 362 -8.25 -0.16 7.23
N THR A 363 -7.48 -1.22 7.41
CA THR A 363 -7.31 -2.33 6.45
C THR A 363 -7.77 -3.67 7.02
N PRO A 364 -9.04 -3.88 7.40
CA PRO A 364 -9.45 -5.12 8.07
C PRO A 364 -9.23 -6.37 7.18
N PRO A 365 -9.17 -7.58 7.77
CA PRO A 365 -8.95 -8.82 7.01
C PRO A 365 -9.99 -9.00 5.92
N GLY A 366 -9.56 -9.40 4.71
CA GLY A 366 -10.42 -9.54 3.54
C GLY A 366 -10.86 -8.22 2.89
N ALA A 367 -10.38 -7.07 3.37
CA ALA A 367 -10.62 -5.79 2.71
C ALA A 367 -9.74 -5.62 1.48
N GLY A 368 -10.14 -4.73 0.58
CA GLY A 368 -9.39 -4.51 -0.64
C GLY A 368 -9.90 -3.36 -1.51
N PHE A 369 -9.04 -2.94 -2.43
CA PHE A 369 -9.38 -1.98 -3.47
C PHE A 369 -9.99 -2.67 -4.69
N HIS A 370 -10.84 -1.92 -5.38
CA HIS A 370 -11.35 -2.27 -6.70
C HIS A 370 -11.22 -1.09 -7.64
N PHE A 371 -10.53 -1.35 -8.74
CA PHE A 371 -10.38 -0.44 -9.86
C PHE A 371 -11.19 -1.03 -11.02
N ARG A 372 -12.20 -0.28 -11.50
CA ARG A 372 -12.97 -0.61 -12.69
C ARG A 372 -12.65 0.41 -13.77
N TYR A 373 -12.05 -0.05 -14.87
CA TYR A 373 -11.71 0.79 -16.01
C TYR A 373 -12.55 0.39 -17.23
N SER A 374 -13.09 1.41 -17.90
CA SER A 374 -13.83 1.28 -19.15
C SER A 374 -13.09 2.06 -20.24
N ALA A 375 -12.59 1.34 -21.24
CA ALA A 375 -11.80 1.91 -22.33
C ALA A 375 -12.66 2.58 -23.43
N ASP A 376 -13.99 2.46 -23.32
CA ASP A 376 -14.94 3.06 -24.26
C ASP A 376 -15.23 4.53 -23.92
N ASP A 377 -15.32 4.84 -22.63
CA ASP A 377 -15.57 6.20 -22.12
C ASP A 377 -14.37 6.79 -21.36
N ASP A 378 -13.23 6.08 -21.38
CA ASP A 378 -11.99 6.40 -20.64
C ASP A 378 -12.31 6.82 -19.20
N SER A 379 -13.07 5.96 -18.52
CA SER A 379 -13.49 6.17 -17.14
C SER A 379 -12.85 5.15 -16.20
N LEU A 380 -12.43 5.63 -15.04
CA LEU A 380 -11.97 4.82 -13.92
C LEU A 380 -12.89 5.03 -12.73
N SER A 381 -13.26 3.93 -12.10
CA SER A 381 -14.01 3.89 -10.85
C SER A 381 -13.19 3.16 -9.81
N ILE A 382 -12.95 3.80 -8.66
CA ILE A 382 -12.21 3.22 -7.53
C ILE A 382 -13.16 3.05 -6.34
N SER A 383 -13.19 1.85 -5.77
CA SER A 383 -13.98 1.50 -4.59
C SER A 383 -13.12 0.79 -3.56
N TYR A 384 -13.50 0.88 -2.28
CA TYR A 384 -12.89 0.10 -1.22
C TYR A 384 -13.94 -0.83 -0.59
N PHE A 385 -13.62 -2.13 -0.57
CA PHE A 385 -14.46 -3.17 0.00
C PHE A 385 -13.90 -3.64 1.34
N TYR A 386 -14.78 -3.96 2.28
CA TYR A 386 -14.37 -4.53 3.56
C TYR A 386 -15.46 -5.43 4.15
N PRO A 387 -15.10 -6.53 4.83
CA PRO A 387 -16.08 -7.32 5.56
C PRO A 387 -16.56 -6.56 6.79
N ALA A 388 -17.86 -6.47 7.03
CA ALA A 388 -18.41 -5.98 8.29
C ALA A 388 -18.66 -7.16 9.24
N PHE A 389 -17.63 -7.56 10.03
CA PHE A 389 -17.70 -8.73 10.91
C PHE A 389 -18.75 -8.61 12.02
N PHE A 390 -19.19 -7.41 12.38
CA PHE A 390 -20.15 -7.18 13.44
C PHE A 390 -21.27 -6.29 12.92
N ASN A 391 -22.52 -6.73 13.08
CA ASN A 391 -23.68 -5.93 12.69
C ASN A 391 -24.06 -4.91 13.79
N SER A 392 -25.07 -4.06 13.52
CA SER A 392 -25.59 -3.06 14.47
C SER A 392 -26.18 -3.64 15.77
N THR A 393 -26.49 -4.95 15.78
CA THR A 393 -26.92 -5.71 16.96
C THR A 393 -25.78 -6.44 17.66
N ASN A 394 -24.53 -6.19 17.26
CA ASN A 394 -23.31 -6.80 17.79
C ASN A 394 -23.19 -8.31 17.54
N ALA A 395 -23.98 -8.86 16.63
CA ALA A 395 -23.88 -10.26 16.24
C ALA A 395 -22.78 -10.44 15.18
N LEU A 396 -22.04 -11.54 15.29
CA LEU A 396 -21.02 -11.92 14.32
C LEU A 396 -21.68 -12.17 12.95
N ASN A 397 -21.23 -11.43 11.96
CA ASN A 397 -21.63 -11.59 10.59
C ASN A 397 -20.72 -12.62 9.90
N THR A 398 -21.19 -13.86 9.83
CA THR A 398 -20.44 -14.98 9.21
C THR A 398 -20.73 -15.14 7.71
N THR A 399 -21.62 -14.32 7.14
CA THR A 399 -21.99 -14.44 5.72
C THR A 399 -21.06 -13.67 4.80
N GLY A 400 -20.13 -12.87 5.35
CA GLY A 400 -19.15 -12.14 4.56
C GLY A 400 -19.77 -11.02 3.72
N ILE A 401 -20.78 -10.33 4.24
CA ILE A 401 -21.30 -9.12 3.58
C ILE A 401 -20.14 -8.12 3.49
N LEU A 402 -19.72 -7.86 2.26
CA LEU A 402 -18.82 -6.76 1.96
C LEU A 402 -19.62 -5.47 1.97
N GLU A 403 -19.14 -4.52 2.75
CA GLU A 403 -19.54 -3.14 2.62
C GLU A 403 -18.60 -2.44 1.65
N ARG A 404 -19.11 -1.40 0.99
CA ARG A 404 -18.34 -0.51 0.14
C ARG A 404 -18.31 0.87 0.79
N THR A 405 -17.13 1.47 0.89
CA THR A 405 -16.98 2.86 1.32
C THR A 405 -16.44 3.73 0.18
N PRO A 406 -16.77 5.03 0.13
CA PRO A 406 -16.15 5.94 -0.82
C PRO A 406 -14.63 5.99 -0.62
N VAL A 407 -13.93 6.01 -1.74
CA VAL A 407 -12.52 6.39 -1.81
C VAL A 407 -12.47 7.86 -2.19
N TYR A 408 -11.45 8.58 -1.71
CA TYR A 408 -11.19 9.97 -2.10
C TYR A 408 -9.71 10.18 -2.34
N LEU A 409 -9.38 11.25 -3.07
CA LEU A 409 -8.00 11.70 -3.23
C LEU A 409 -7.60 12.52 -2.01
N ARG A 410 -6.50 12.14 -1.35
CA ARG A 410 -6.00 12.86 -0.19
C ARG A 410 -5.42 14.21 -0.58
N SER A 411 -5.77 15.24 0.20
CA SER A 411 -5.34 16.62 0.01
C SER A 411 -3.83 16.84 0.19
N SER A 412 -3.17 15.97 0.97
CA SER A 412 -1.73 15.98 1.21
C SER A 412 -0.88 15.77 -0.05
N PHE A 413 -1.49 15.24 -1.12
CA PHE A 413 -0.84 15.13 -2.44
C PHE A 413 -0.86 16.45 -3.25
N GLY A 414 -1.33 17.55 -2.65
CA GLY A 414 -1.43 18.87 -3.26
C GLY A 414 -2.73 19.03 -4.04
N SER A 415 -3.57 19.97 -3.60
CA SER A 415 -4.82 20.34 -4.30
C SER A 415 -4.61 21.09 -5.62
N GLY A 416 -3.35 21.42 -5.97
CA GLY A 416 -2.98 22.14 -7.19
C GLY A 416 -2.92 21.28 -8.46
N ASP A 417 -3.00 19.96 -8.33
CA ASP A 417 -2.82 19.00 -9.43
C ASP A 417 -4.14 18.35 -9.90
N ALA A 418 -5.29 18.93 -9.53
CA ALA A 418 -6.49 18.70 -10.34
C ALA A 418 -6.26 19.45 -11.65
N ASP A 419 -5.44 18.84 -12.52
CA ASP A 419 -5.29 19.23 -13.90
C ASP A 419 -6.70 19.38 -14.45
N ALA A 420 -7.02 20.56 -14.99
CA ALA A 420 -8.35 20.90 -15.49
C ALA A 420 -8.87 19.90 -16.55
N SER A 421 -7.96 19.05 -17.03
CA SER A 421 -8.16 17.94 -17.94
C SER A 421 -9.01 16.79 -17.39
N PHE A 422 -9.12 16.58 -16.07
CA PHE A 422 -9.85 15.45 -15.48
C PHE A 422 -11.01 15.88 -14.56
N ALA A 423 -12.16 15.23 -14.73
CA ALA A 423 -13.26 15.31 -13.79
C ALA A 423 -13.08 14.22 -12.72
N VAL A 424 -12.92 14.65 -11.46
CA VAL A 424 -12.86 13.75 -10.31
C VAL A 424 -14.10 13.97 -9.44
N GLU A 425 -14.94 12.95 -9.32
CA GLU A 425 -16.18 13.00 -8.56
C GLU A 425 -16.22 11.85 -7.55
N THR A 426 -16.50 12.16 -6.28
CA THR A 426 -16.83 11.13 -5.29
C THR A 426 -18.34 10.97 -5.25
N ASP A 427 -18.84 9.87 -5.83
CA ASP A 427 -20.26 9.54 -5.79
C ASP A 427 -20.57 8.88 -4.44
N ILE A 428 -21.16 9.68 -3.55
CA ILE A 428 -21.55 9.25 -2.20
C ILE A 428 -22.65 8.18 -2.25
N VAL A 429 -23.49 8.15 -3.29
CA VAL A 429 -24.59 7.18 -3.40
C VAL A 429 -24.05 5.82 -3.82
N SER A 430 -23.14 5.76 -4.79
CA SER A 430 -22.55 4.50 -5.25
C SER A 430 -21.29 4.09 -4.46
N ASN A 431 -20.80 4.96 -3.56
CA ASN A 431 -19.57 4.79 -2.80
C ASN A 431 -18.34 4.55 -3.71
N VAL A 432 -18.22 5.34 -4.78
CA VAL A 432 -17.18 5.21 -5.81
C VAL A 432 -16.50 6.55 -6.06
N LEU A 433 -15.16 6.54 -6.15
CA LEU A 433 -14.41 7.62 -6.75
C LEU A 433 -14.38 7.43 -8.27
N ARG A 434 -14.96 8.36 -9.02
CA ARG A 434 -14.95 8.36 -10.48
C ARG A 434 -13.95 9.38 -11.00
N ILE A 435 -13.15 8.95 -11.96
CA ILE A 435 -12.20 9.79 -12.67
C ILE A 435 -12.48 9.60 -14.16
N GLN A 436 -12.69 10.70 -14.88
CA GLN A 436 -12.98 10.69 -16.31
C GLN A 436 -12.23 11.82 -17.01
N THR A 437 -11.75 11.57 -18.23
CA THR A 437 -11.23 12.62 -19.10
C THR A 437 -12.34 13.60 -19.50
N THR A 438 -12.03 14.88 -19.49
CA THR A 438 -12.98 15.90 -19.96
C THR A 438 -12.92 15.99 -21.49
N PRO A 439 -14.03 16.26 -22.20
CA PRO A 439 -14.02 16.41 -23.66
C PRO A 439 -13.07 17.52 -24.18
N ALA A 440 -12.64 18.43 -23.30
CA ALA A 440 -11.75 19.54 -23.61
C ALA A 440 -10.26 19.16 -23.54
N SER A 441 -9.90 18.01 -22.95
CA SER A 441 -8.51 17.58 -22.87
C SER A 441 -8.12 16.80 -24.12
N SER A 442 -7.26 17.38 -24.96
CA SER A 442 -6.54 16.64 -26.01
C SER A 442 -5.33 15.88 -25.47
N GLU A 443 -5.04 15.96 -24.17
CA GLU A 443 -3.80 15.47 -23.56
C GLU A 443 -4.12 14.45 -22.45
N GLY A 444 -3.81 13.18 -22.71
CA GLY A 444 -3.78 12.10 -21.71
C GLY A 444 -5.08 11.29 -21.54
N THR A 445 -4.91 10.06 -21.06
CA THR A 445 -5.96 9.11 -20.63
C THR A 445 -6.08 9.10 -19.10
N VAL A 446 -7.14 8.52 -18.55
CA VAL A 446 -7.24 8.34 -17.09
C VAL A 446 -6.13 7.44 -16.52
N LEU A 447 -5.58 6.53 -17.33
CA LEU A 447 -4.42 5.73 -16.93
C LEU A 447 -3.14 6.59 -16.86
N ASP A 448 -2.99 7.60 -17.72
CA ASP A 448 -1.88 8.57 -17.62
C ASP A 448 -1.99 9.41 -16.35
N PHE A 449 -3.21 9.74 -15.92
CA PHE A 449 -3.44 10.39 -14.62
C PHE A 449 -2.95 9.51 -13.45
N LEU A 450 -3.32 8.22 -13.42
CA LEU A 450 -2.83 7.30 -12.39
C LEU A 450 -1.30 7.16 -12.41
N GLN A 451 -0.71 7.07 -13.60
CA GLN A 451 0.73 6.98 -13.76
C GLN A 451 1.44 8.24 -13.24
N SER A 452 0.91 9.43 -13.54
CA SER A 452 1.43 10.71 -13.04
C SER A 452 1.37 10.77 -11.50
N ARG A 453 0.25 10.35 -10.90
CA ARG A 453 0.08 10.27 -9.44
C ARG A 453 1.11 9.33 -8.81
N LEU A 454 1.26 8.13 -9.36
CA LEU A 454 2.25 7.16 -8.92
C LEU A 454 3.65 7.76 -8.96
N SER A 455 4.03 8.33 -10.09
CA SER A 455 5.36 8.91 -10.26
C SER A 455 5.63 10.09 -9.32
N LYS A 456 4.62 10.91 -9.03
CA LYS A 456 4.71 11.97 -8.00
C LYS A 456 4.89 11.37 -6.60
N ALA A 457 4.12 10.34 -6.26
CA ALA A 457 4.24 9.65 -4.98
C ALA A 457 5.65 9.10 -4.78
N VAL A 458 6.16 8.39 -5.78
CA VAL A 458 7.50 7.80 -5.76
C VAL A 458 8.58 8.90 -5.66
N SER A 459 8.56 9.90 -6.53
CA SER A 459 9.57 10.98 -6.54
C SER A 459 9.54 11.92 -5.32
N SER A 460 8.41 12.05 -4.63
CA SER A 460 8.33 12.84 -3.39
C SER A 460 8.96 12.14 -2.19
N HIS A 461 9.11 10.81 -2.25
CA HIS A 461 9.61 9.98 -1.16
C HIS A 461 10.96 9.31 -1.45
N LEU A 462 11.42 9.35 -2.71
CA LEU A 462 12.69 8.77 -3.14
C LEU A 462 13.70 9.85 -3.58
N GLU A 463 14.97 9.68 -3.22
CA GLU A 463 16.10 10.46 -3.73
C GLU A 463 16.49 10.03 -5.16
N SER A 464 17.38 10.78 -5.83
CA SER A 464 17.79 10.53 -7.21
C SER A 464 18.30 9.10 -7.43
N ASP A 465 19.05 8.58 -6.47
CA ASP A 465 19.74 7.30 -6.61
C ASP A 465 18.74 6.13 -6.39
N GLU A 466 17.68 6.34 -5.60
CA GLU A 466 16.57 5.39 -5.43
C GLU A 466 15.57 5.48 -6.62
N MET A 467 15.48 6.64 -7.27
CA MET A 467 14.72 6.81 -8.51
C MET A 467 15.31 6.03 -9.69
N ASP A 468 16.62 5.74 -9.69
CA ASP A 468 17.25 4.86 -10.68
C ASP A 468 16.76 3.41 -10.56
N CYS A 469 16.57 2.94 -9.32
CA CYS A 469 15.91 1.64 -9.06
C CYS A 469 14.51 1.63 -9.66
N TYR A 470 13.67 2.62 -9.32
CA TYR A 470 12.32 2.72 -9.88
C TYR A 470 12.33 2.75 -11.40
N SER A 471 13.24 3.52 -12.00
CA SER A 471 13.37 3.64 -13.45
C SER A 471 13.75 2.30 -14.08
N LYS A 472 14.68 1.54 -13.50
CA LYS A 472 15.00 0.17 -13.95
C LYS A 472 13.83 -0.78 -13.79
N THR A 473 13.14 -0.75 -12.66
CA THR A 473 11.96 -1.59 -12.43
C THR A 473 10.88 -1.27 -13.46
N MET A 474 10.62 0.02 -13.70
CA MET A 474 9.71 0.48 -14.75
C MET A 474 10.18 0.03 -16.14
N GLU A 475 11.46 0.16 -16.46
CA GLU A 475 12.02 -0.30 -17.73
C GLU A 475 11.84 -1.81 -17.90
N GLU A 476 12.13 -2.63 -16.90
CA GLU A 476 11.93 -4.07 -16.98
C GLU A 476 10.45 -4.46 -17.07
N LEU A 477 9.58 -3.76 -16.34
CA LEU A 477 8.13 -3.84 -16.48
C LEU A 477 7.68 -3.42 -17.90
N CYS A 478 8.41 -2.51 -18.53
CA CYS A 478 8.11 -1.92 -19.84
C CYS A 478 8.77 -2.61 -21.05
N VAL A 479 9.86 -3.38 -20.87
CA VAL A 479 10.60 -4.06 -21.95
C VAL A 479 9.74 -5.09 -22.68
N LEU A 480 8.55 -5.43 -22.16
CA LEU A 480 7.60 -6.37 -22.76
C LEU A 480 6.43 -5.71 -23.52
N GLY A 481 6.37 -4.38 -23.69
CA GLY A 481 5.28 -3.71 -24.41
C GLY A 481 5.65 -2.40 -25.14
N PRO A 482 5.17 -2.17 -26.38
CA PRO A 482 5.50 -0.95 -27.15
C PRO A 482 4.88 0.35 -26.60
N SER A 483 3.87 0.27 -25.73
CA SER A 483 3.17 1.44 -25.15
C SER A 483 3.96 2.18 -24.05
N CYS A 484 5.01 1.59 -23.50
CA CYS A 484 5.86 2.28 -22.51
C CYS A 484 6.92 3.20 -23.12
N LYS A 485 7.26 3.05 -24.41
CA LYS A 485 8.37 3.80 -25.04
C LYS A 485 8.07 5.30 -25.21
N SER A 486 6.82 5.72 -25.01
CA SER A 486 6.38 7.11 -25.08
C SER A 486 6.27 7.81 -23.71
N LEU A 487 6.72 7.17 -22.62
CA LEU A 487 6.70 7.82 -21.30
C LEU A 487 7.68 9.01 -21.26
N PRO A 488 7.30 10.14 -20.64
CA PRO A 488 8.04 11.40 -20.73
C PRO A 488 9.40 11.45 -20.00
N TRP A 489 9.80 10.38 -19.31
CA TRP A 489 11.02 10.32 -18.48
C TRP A 489 12.31 10.53 -19.26
N SER A 490 12.40 10.01 -20.49
CA SER A 490 13.56 10.26 -21.36
C SER A 490 13.76 11.75 -21.66
N SER A 491 12.69 12.56 -21.62
CA SER A 491 12.77 14.00 -21.82
C SER A 491 13.14 14.77 -20.55
N GLN A 492 12.78 14.28 -19.34
CA GLN A 492 13.17 14.91 -18.08
C GLN A 492 14.64 14.66 -17.73
N GLU A 493 15.17 13.44 -17.92
CA GLU A 493 16.61 13.21 -17.81
C GLU A 493 17.37 14.09 -18.81
N THR A 494 16.89 14.18 -20.05
CA THR A 494 17.48 15.06 -21.06
C THR A 494 17.35 16.54 -20.66
N PHE A 495 16.28 16.95 -19.99
CA PHE A 495 16.08 18.33 -19.52
C PHE A 495 16.96 18.68 -18.31
N TYR A 496 17.09 17.79 -17.32
CA TYR A 496 17.99 17.99 -16.18
C TYR A 496 19.45 17.91 -16.59
N ARG A 497 19.80 16.95 -17.46
CA ARG A 497 21.16 16.79 -17.99
C ARG A 497 21.54 17.95 -18.91
N ASN A 498 20.65 18.39 -19.80
CA ASN A 498 20.89 19.58 -20.61
C ASN A 498 20.86 20.87 -19.79
N GLY A 499 19.98 20.99 -18.80
CA GLY A 499 19.94 22.11 -17.85
C GLY A 499 21.24 22.23 -17.05
N PHE A 500 21.77 21.10 -16.59
CA PHE A 500 23.07 21.01 -15.91
C PHE A 500 24.23 21.38 -16.84
N TYR A 501 24.24 20.90 -18.09
CA TYR A 501 25.25 21.29 -19.08
C TYR A 501 25.14 22.77 -19.51
N ILE A 502 23.93 23.34 -19.56
CA ILE A 502 23.70 24.77 -19.82
C ILE A 502 24.21 25.60 -18.64
N LEU A 503 23.97 25.17 -17.40
CA LEU A 503 24.47 25.84 -16.20
C LEU A 503 26.00 25.78 -16.11
N LEU A 504 26.61 24.62 -16.37
CA LEU A 504 28.06 24.47 -16.48
C LEU A 504 28.63 25.32 -17.62
N GLY A 505 27.96 25.38 -18.76
CA GLY A 505 28.33 26.24 -19.89
C GLY A 505 28.29 27.74 -19.53
N LEU A 506 27.26 28.17 -18.79
CA LEU A 506 27.12 29.56 -18.31
C LEU A 506 28.19 29.91 -17.26
N LEU A 507 28.50 28.99 -16.33
CA LEU A 507 29.56 29.18 -15.33
C LEU A 507 30.96 29.23 -15.96
N ALA A 508 31.22 28.38 -16.97
CA ALA A 508 32.44 28.43 -17.75
C ALA A 508 32.55 29.74 -18.55
N PHE A 509 31.46 30.18 -19.18
CA PHE A 509 31.40 31.45 -19.91
C PHE A 509 31.65 32.65 -18.99
N LEU A 510 31.03 32.70 -17.81
CA LEU A 510 31.24 33.75 -16.81
C LEU A 510 32.68 33.77 -16.29
N SER A 511 33.29 32.60 -16.11
CA SER A 511 34.71 32.47 -15.73
C SER A 511 35.64 33.02 -16.81
N VAL A 512 35.38 32.69 -18.08
CA VAL A 512 36.11 33.25 -19.24
C VAL A 512 35.91 34.76 -19.34
N MET A 513 34.69 35.27 -19.16
CA MET A 513 34.41 36.70 -19.21
C MET A 513 35.09 37.48 -18.08
N THR A 514 35.23 36.85 -16.90
CA THR A 514 35.94 37.42 -15.76
C THR A 514 37.45 37.41 -15.99
N ALA A 515 38.01 36.34 -16.56
CA ALA A 515 39.41 36.28 -17.00
C ALA A 515 39.72 37.33 -18.08
N LEU A 516 38.84 37.48 -19.08
CA LEU A 516 38.98 38.49 -20.13
C LEU A 516 38.86 39.92 -19.60
N ARG A 517 37.99 40.18 -18.61
CA ARG A 517 37.95 41.47 -17.89
C ARG A 517 39.25 41.74 -17.14
N LYS A 518 39.83 40.72 -16.49
CA LYS A 518 41.12 40.83 -15.77
C LYS A 518 42.29 41.08 -16.74
N ILE A 519 42.26 40.49 -17.94
CA ILE A 519 43.23 40.74 -19.01
C ILE A 519 43.06 42.15 -19.61
N ARG A 520 41.82 42.62 -19.81
CA ARG A 520 41.55 44.01 -20.24
C ARG A 520 41.97 45.04 -19.18
N GLY A 521 41.79 44.75 -17.90
CA GLY A 521 42.25 45.61 -16.80
C GLY A 521 43.78 45.70 -16.69
N ARG A 522 44.51 44.64 -17.03
CA ARG A 522 45.99 44.64 -17.03
C ARG A 522 46.63 45.39 -18.19
N ARG A 523 45.88 45.74 -19.25
CA ARG A 523 46.39 46.60 -20.35
C ARG A 523 46.40 48.10 -20.01
N ALA A 524 45.81 48.51 -18.89
CA ALA A 524 45.74 49.91 -18.47
C ALA A 524 46.76 50.31 -17.38
N SER A 525 47.63 49.41 -16.95
CA SER A 525 48.61 49.68 -15.89
C SER A 525 49.99 49.17 -16.30
N ARG A 526 50.66 49.92 -17.19
CA ARG A 526 52.08 49.75 -17.49
C ARG A 526 52.78 51.11 -17.42
N LYS A 527 53.25 51.48 -16.22
CA LYS A 527 54.39 52.38 -15.95
C LYS A 527 54.95 52.01 -14.57
N GLU A 528 56.11 51.36 -14.57
CA GLU A 528 57.36 51.74 -13.87
C GLU A 528 57.39 51.45 -12.36
N PHE A 529 58.21 50.47 -11.94
CA PHE A 529 59.54 50.73 -11.38
C PHE A 529 60.33 49.44 -11.11
N ASP A 530 61.64 49.50 -11.36
CA ASP A 530 62.66 48.49 -11.11
C ASP A 530 62.89 48.23 -9.62
N THR A 531 63.27 46.98 -9.26
CA THR A 531 64.51 46.64 -8.54
C THR A 531 64.60 45.12 -8.28
N LEU A 532 65.75 44.53 -8.63
CA LEU A 532 66.20 43.16 -8.34
C LEU A 532 66.85 43.10 -6.93
N PRO A 533 66.88 41.93 -6.27
CA PRO A 533 68.09 41.08 -6.32
C PRO A 533 67.80 39.56 -6.46
N GLN A 534 68.58 38.86 -7.30
CA GLN A 534 69.52 37.77 -6.96
C GLN A 534 69.06 36.80 -5.84
N ARG A 535 68.64 35.57 -6.20
CA ARG A 535 69.42 34.31 -6.35
C ARG A 535 69.69 33.64 -4.98
N ASP A 536 69.17 32.42 -4.78
CA ASP A 536 69.97 31.23 -4.51
C ASP A 536 69.09 29.96 -4.39
N ASP A 537 69.78 28.85 -4.66
CA ASP A 537 69.34 27.48 -4.86
C ASP A 537 68.73 26.79 -3.61
N CYS A 538 68.08 25.63 -3.83
CA CYS A 538 68.37 24.32 -3.22
C CYS A 538 67.16 23.44 -2.82
N VAL A 539 67.23 22.16 -3.25
CA VAL A 539 66.99 20.89 -2.48
C VAL A 539 65.51 20.53 -2.22
N VAL A 540 64.88 19.49 -2.79
CA VAL A 540 65.08 18.00 -2.78
C VAL A 540 65.05 17.34 -1.39
N ASN A 541 63.95 16.65 -1.05
CA ASN A 541 63.83 15.34 -0.34
C ASN A 541 62.36 15.16 0.13
N HIS A 542 61.64 14.07 -0.23
CA HIS A 542 61.48 12.78 0.49
C HIS A 542 60.98 12.97 1.93
N GLU A 543 59.84 12.42 2.40
CA GLU A 543 59.42 11.01 2.64
C GLU A 543 57.88 11.01 2.84
N VAL A 544 57.04 10.14 2.27
CA VAL A 544 56.69 8.74 2.63
C VAL A 544 56.85 8.38 4.10
N GLU A 545 55.74 8.35 4.84
CA GLU A 545 55.58 7.38 5.91
C GLU A 545 54.13 6.87 5.96
N ILE A 546 54.01 5.55 5.94
CA ILE A 546 52.81 4.75 6.06
C ILE A 546 52.69 4.37 7.54
N THR A 547 51.52 4.58 8.14
CA THR A 547 50.91 3.63 9.08
C THR A 547 49.41 3.65 8.91
#